data_AF-A0A6I5ZTE1-F1
#
_entry.id   AF-A0A6I5ZTE1-F1
#
_cell.length_a   1.000
_cell.length_b   1.000
_cell.length_c   1.000
_cell.angle_alpha   90.00
_cell.angle_beta   90.00
_cell.angle_gamma   90.00
#
_symmetry.space_group_name_H-M   'P 1'
#
loop_
_entity.id
_entity.type
_entity.pdbx_description
1 polymer ?
#
loop_
_entity_poly.entity_id
_entity_poly.type
_entity_poly.pdbx_seq_one_letter_code
_entity_poly.pdbx_strand_id
1 'polypeptide(L)'
;MKELVRKAFALGWGAIALTREAAEKLVDELVKKGEMGREEARELVNDLLERGKKEREEVQKVIRQEMERVLGELNLPSRDDLLRLEEKVDRLLQRGEEK
;
A
#
# COMPACT_ATOMS: atom_id res chain seq x y z
N MET A 1 22.54 -6.65 7.45
CA MET A 1 21.10 -6.30 7.34
C MET A 1 20.68 -5.12 8.23
N LYS A 2 20.80 -5.18 9.56
CA LYS A 2 20.36 -4.08 10.45
C LYS A 2 20.99 -2.72 10.13
N GLU A 3 22.26 -2.67 9.75
CA GLU A 3 22.93 -1.42 9.38
C GLU A 3 22.43 -0.79 8.08
N LEU A 4 22.08 -1.60 7.06
CA LEU A 4 21.55 -1.11 5.78
C LEU A 4 20.17 -0.50 5.96
N VAL A 5 19.31 -1.17 6.73
CA VAL A 5 17.98 -0.63 7.09
C VAL A 5 18.14 0.67 7.88
N ARG A 6 19.08 0.73 8.83
CA ARG A 6 19.34 1.91 9.63
C ARG A 6 19.93 3.06 8.81
N LYS A 7 20.81 2.78 7.84
CA LYS A 7 21.34 3.79 6.89
C LYS A 7 20.24 4.29 5.95
N ALA A 8 19.41 3.42 5.40
CA ALA A 8 18.26 3.82 4.57
C ALA A 8 17.27 4.68 5.36
N PHE A 9 16.98 4.32 6.60
CA PHE A 9 16.14 5.14 7.49
C PHE A 9 16.80 6.50 7.83
N ALA A 10 18.09 6.51 8.15
CA ALA A 10 18.85 7.72 8.49
C ALA A 10 19.04 8.67 7.30
N LEU A 11 19.01 8.16 6.07
CA LEU A 11 18.98 8.95 4.84
C LEU A 11 17.59 9.50 4.49
N GLY A 12 16.57 9.25 5.34
CA GLY A 12 15.20 9.72 5.11
C GLY A 12 14.40 8.87 4.11
N TRP A 13 14.88 7.67 3.76
CA TRP A 13 14.21 6.78 2.80
C TRP A 13 13.20 5.84 3.48
N GLY A 14 12.95 6.01 4.78
CA GLY A 14 11.98 5.20 5.52
C GLY A 14 10.54 5.35 5.05
N ALA A 15 10.22 6.41 4.30
CA ALA A 15 8.86 6.70 3.80
C ALA A 15 8.80 7.09 2.31
N ILE A 16 9.91 7.50 1.70
CA ILE A 16 9.98 7.83 0.27
C ILE A 16 10.11 6.50 -0.45
N ALA A 17 9.12 6.17 -1.28
CA ALA A 17 9.08 4.96 -2.09
C ALA A 17 10.48 4.56 -2.57
N LEU A 18 10.82 3.28 -2.50
CA LEU A 18 11.99 2.75 -3.20
C LEU A 18 11.78 3.01 -4.71
N THR A 19 12.16 4.19 -5.18
CA THR A 19 12.08 4.58 -6.58
C THR A 19 13.26 3.96 -7.32
N ARG A 20 13.15 3.90 -8.64
CA ARG A 20 14.25 3.39 -9.48
C ARG A 20 15.56 4.17 -9.25
N GLU A 21 15.47 5.49 -9.06
CA GLU A 21 16.63 6.34 -8.76
C GLU A 21 17.24 6.06 -7.38
N ALA A 22 16.41 5.77 -6.38
CA ALA A 22 16.86 5.37 -5.06
C ALA A 22 17.57 3.99 -5.12
N ALA A 23 17.00 3.05 -5.86
CA ALA A 23 17.60 1.74 -6.10
C ALA A 23 18.97 1.87 -6.79
N GLU A 24 19.07 2.67 -7.86
CA GLU A 24 20.33 2.90 -8.58
C GLU A 24 21.40 3.54 -7.70
N LYS A 25 21.04 4.55 -6.88
CA LYS A 25 21.98 5.15 -5.92
C LYS A 25 22.49 4.14 -4.89
N LEU A 26 21.64 3.25 -4.39
CA LEU A 26 22.04 2.22 -3.43
C LEU A 26 23.04 1.24 -4.06
N VAL A 27 22.79 0.82 -5.30
CA VAL A 27 23.71 -0.02 -6.08
C VAL A 27 25.07 0.67 -6.21
N ASP A 28 25.09 1.92 -6.66
CA ASP A 28 26.34 2.66 -6.87
C ASP A 28 27.10 2.90 -5.56
N GLU A 29 26.41 3.12 -4.43
CA GLU A 29 27.05 3.22 -3.12
C GLU A 29 27.70 1.90 -2.66
N LEU A 30 27.01 0.77 -2.83
CA LEU A 30 27.50 -0.55 -2.43
C LEU A 30 28.76 -0.93 -3.23
N VAL A 31 28.75 -0.64 -4.53
CA VAL A 31 29.92 -0.84 -5.41
C VAL A 31 31.06 0.11 -5.03
N LYS A 32 30.78 1.39 -4.81
CA LYS A 32 31.80 2.40 -4.48
C LYS A 32 32.51 2.09 -3.16
N LYS A 33 31.80 1.54 -2.18
CA LYS A 33 32.38 1.10 -0.89
C LYS A 33 33.17 -0.20 -1.01
N GLY A 34 33.15 -0.85 -2.17
CA GLY A 34 33.78 -2.16 -2.38
C GLY A 34 33.11 -3.28 -1.60
N GLU A 35 31.87 -3.10 -1.15
CA GLU A 35 31.15 -4.10 -0.36
C GLU A 35 30.69 -5.29 -1.21
N MET A 36 30.47 -5.07 -2.52
CA MET A 36 30.04 -6.09 -3.47
C MET A 36 30.22 -5.63 -4.92
N GLY A 37 30.16 -6.59 -5.86
CA GLY A 37 30.16 -6.31 -7.29
C GLY A 37 28.89 -5.61 -7.76
N ARG A 38 28.94 -4.93 -8.91
CA ARG A 38 27.78 -4.17 -9.45
C ARG A 38 26.58 -5.05 -9.75
N GLU A 39 26.82 -6.27 -10.19
CA GLU A 39 25.78 -7.23 -10.55
C GLU A 39 25.10 -7.79 -9.30
N GLU A 40 25.89 -8.21 -8.31
CA GLU A 40 25.42 -8.65 -6.99
C GLU A 40 24.63 -7.55 -6.25
N ALA A 41 25.09 -6.30 -6.32
CA ALA A 41 24.37 -5.16 -5.76
C ALA A 41 23.00 -4.95 -6.42
N ARG A 42 22.92 -5.06 -7.75
CA ARG A 42 21.65 -4.93 -8.48
C ARG A 42 20.67 -6.03 -8.11
N GLU A 43 21.15 -7.27 -8.03
CA GLU A 43 20.33 -8.42 -7.67
C GLU A 43 19.75 -8.27 -6.26
N LEU A 44 20.60 -7.92 -5.28
CA LEU A 44 20.16 -7.67 -3.90
C LEU A 44 19.10 -6.56 -3.83
N VAL A 45 19.30 -5.45 -4.53
CA VAL A 45 18.36 -4.33 -4.51
C VAL A 45 17.04 -4.71 -5.17
N ASN A 46 17.07 -5.47 -6.28
CA ASN A 46 15.86 -5.96 -6.93
C ASN A 46 15.06 -6.91 -6.02
N ASP A 47 15.75 -7.83 -5.33
CA ASP A 47 15.13 -8.72 -4.34
C ASP A 47 14.44 -7.95 -3.21
N LEU A 48 15.10 -6.90 -2.70
CA LEU A 48 14.53 -6.02 -1.68
C LEU A 48 13.31 -5.24 -2.20
N LEU A 49 13.34 -4.81 -3.46
CA LEU A 49 12.21 -4.14 -4.11
C LEU A 49 11.00 -5.08 -4.22
N GLU A 50 11.20 -6.30 -4.69
CA GLU A 50 10.11 -7.28 -4.83
C GLU A 50 9.50 -7.65 -3.47
N ARG A 51 10.34 -7.94 -2.48
CA ARG A 51 9.86 -8.22 -1.11
C ARG A 51 9.13 -7.02 -0.53
N GLY A 52 9.66 -5.81 -0.71
CA GLY A 52 9.02 -4.58 -0.26
C GLY A 52 7.65 -4.33 -0.88
N LYS A 53 7.46 -4.66 -2.16
CA LYS A 53 6.14 -4.58 -2.82
C LYS A 53 5.14 -5.54 -2.17
N LYS A 54 5.53 -6.79 -1.96
CA LYS A 54 4.68 -7.81 -1.34
C LYS A 54 4.30 -7.44 0.10
N GLU A 55 5.27 -6.98 0.90
CA GLU A 55 5.03 -6.53 2.27
C GLU A 55 4.05 -5.35 2.31
N ARG A 56 4.20 -4.40 1.37
CA ARG A 56 3.31 -3.24 1.26
C ARG A 56 1.88 -3.65 0.94
N GLU A 57 1.68 -4.62 0.06
CA GLU A 57 0.34 -5.14 -0.27
C GLU A 57 -0.34 -5.78 0.95
N GLU A 58 0.39 -6.58 1.73
CA GLU A 58 -0.13 -7.17 2.97
C GLU A 58 -0.47 -6.10 4.01
N VAL A 59 0.40 -5.11 4.21
CA VAL A 59 0.10 -3.97 5.11
C VAL A 59 -1.14 -3.22 4.64
N GLN A 60 -1.26 -2.94 3.34
CA GLN A 60 -2.46 -2.29 2.80
C GLN A 60 -3.72 -3.11 3.02
N LYS A 61 -3.63 -4.45 2.92
CA LYS A 61 -4.76 -5.36 3.19
C LYS A 61 -5.19 -5.28 4.65
N VAL A 62 -4.25 -5.32 5.59
CA VAL A 62 -4.53 -5.18 7.03
C VAL A 62 -5.19 -3.82 7.31
N ILE A 63 -4.66 -2.73 6.75
CA ILE A 63 -5.25 -1.40 6.92
C ILE A 63 -6.68 -1.35 6.39
N ARG A 64 -6.95 -1.93 5.21
CA ARG A 64 -8.30 -1.98 4.65
C ARG A 64 -9.27 -2.75 5.56
N GLN A 65 -8.84 -3.92 6.06
CA GLN A 65 -9.65 -4.74 6.96
C GLN A 65 -9.96 -4.01 8.28
N GLU A 66 -8.98 -3.33 8.86
CA GLU A 66 -9.20 -2.54 10.08
C GLU A 66 -10.13 -1.35 9.83
N MET A 67 -10.03 -0.69 8.67
CA MET A 67 -10.95 0.38 8.30
C MET A 67 -12.39 -0.13 8.09
N GLU A 68 -12.57 -1.26 7.41
CA GLU A 68 -13.88 -1.90 7.28
C GLU A 68 -14.48 -2.24 8.65
N ARG A 69 -13.68 -2.77 9.58
CA ARG A 69 -14.11 -3.05 10.95
C ARG A 69 -14.54 -1.79 11.69
N VAL A 70 -13.73 -0.74 11.66
CA VAL A 70 -14.04 0.54 12.35
C VAL A 70 -15.31 1.18 11.77
N LEU A 71 -15.46 1.21 10.45
CA LEU A 71 -16.66 1.75 9.80
C LEU A 71 -17.90 0.94 10.18
N GLY A 72 -17.77 -0.38 10.29
CA GLY A 72 -18.83 -1.26 10.78
C GLY A 72 -19.20 -0.99 12.24
N GLU A 73 -18.22 -0.80 13.13
CA GLU A 73 -18.45 -0.48 14.55
C GLU A 73 -19.14 0.87 14.75
N LEU A 74 -18.90 1.83 13.86
CA LEU A 74 -19.56 3.14 13.88
C LEU A 74 -20.99 3.11 13.31
N ASN A 75 -21.51 1.93 12.92
CA ASN A 75 -22.82 1.74 12.28
C ASN A 75 -23.02 2.66 11.06
N LEU A 76 -21.96 2.93 10.31
CA LEU A 76 -22.05 3.76 9.12
C LEU A 76 -22.66 2.95 7.97
N PRO A 77 -23.72 3.45 7.29
CA PRO A 77 -24.28 2.77 6.14
C PRO A 77 -23.26 2.74 5.00
N SER A 78 -23.12 1.58 4.37
CA SER A 78 -22.31 1.42 3.16
C SER A 78 -22.98 2.11 1.97
N ARG A 79 -22.22 2.30 0.88
CA ARG A 79 -22.78 2.77 -0.39
C ARG A 79 -23.89 1.85 -0.90
N ASP A 80 -23.75 0.54 -0.70
CA ASP A 80 -24.75 -0.44 -1.12
C ASP A 80 -26.02 -0.36 -0.28
N ASP A 81 -25.91 -0.01 1.01
CA ASP A 81 -27.07 0.26 1.85
C ASP A 81 -27.88 1.45 1.32
N LEU A 82 -27.19 2.51 0.91
CA LEU A 82 -27.82 3.69 0.32
C LEU A 82 -28.49 3.38 -1.02
N LEU A 83 -27.81 2.65 -1.91
CA LEU A 83 -28.39 2.25 -3.21
C LEU A 83 -29.64 1.37 -3.03
N ARG A 84 -29.62 0.43 -2.08
CA ARG A 84 -30.79 -0.40 -1.75
C ARG A 84 -31.94 0.42 -1.20
N LEU A 85 -31.65 1.48 -0.44
CA LEU A 85 -32.66 2.39 0.07
C LEU A 85 -33.27 3.23 -1.05
N GLU A 86 -32.44 3.77 -1.94
CA GLU A 86 -32.86 4.53 -3.13
C GLU A 86 -33.81 3.70 -4.01
N GLU A 87 -33.42 2.46 -4.35
CA GLU A 87 -34.27 1.57 -5.17
C GLU A 87 -35.60 1.19 -4.47
N LYS A 88 -35.61 1.12 -3.13
CA LYS A 88 -36.85 0.93 -2.38
C LYS A 88 -37.73 2.17 -2.43
N VAL A 89 -37.15 3.36 -2.31
CA VAL A 89 -37.89 4.63 -2.40
C VAL A 89 -38.52 4.77 -3.78
N ASP A 90 -37.77 4.51 -4.86
CA ASP A 90 -38.27 4.58 -6.23
C ASP A 90 -39.46 3.64 -6.46
N ARG A 91 -39.36 2.40 -5.99
CA ARG A 91 -40.46 1.42 -6.07
C ARG A 91 -41.71 1.86 -5.30
N LEU A 92 -41.53 2.53 -4.16
CA LEU A 92 -42.65 3.02 -3.37
C LEU A 92 -43.32 4.23 -4.04
N LEU A 93 -42.53 5.13 -4.64
CA LEU A 93 -43.05 6.27 -5.40
C LEU A 93 -43.86 5.80 -6.60
N GLN A 94 -43.35 4.85 -7.39
CA GLN A 94 -44.08 4.28 -8.53
C GLN A 94 -45.43 3.68 -8.12
N ARG A 95 -45.48 2.92 -7.01
CA ARG A 95 -46.74 2.35 -6.48
C ARG A 95 -47.72 3.40 -5.97
N GLY A 96 -47.22 4.56 -5.56
CA GLY A 96 -48.04 5.69 -5.11
C GLY A 96 -48.67 6.45 -6.27
N GLU A 97 -47.99 6.52 -7.42
CA GLU A 97 -48.48 7.18 -8.64
C GLU A 97 -49.51 6.33 -9.42
N GLU A 98 -49.50 5.01 -9.22
CA GLU A 98 -50.46 4.07 -9.85
C GLU A 98 -51.83 3.99 -9.14
N LYS A 99 -52.04 4.74 -8.04
CA LYS A 99 -53.31 4.82 -7.30
C LYS A 99 -54.00 6.17 -7.46
#